data_AF-A0A9D9ALP2-F1
#
_entry.id   AF-A0A9D9ALP2-F1
#
_cell.length_a   1.000
_cell.length_b   1.000
_cell.length_c   1.000
_cell.angle_alpha   90.00
_cell.angle_beta   90.00
_cell.angle_gamma   90.00
#
_symmetry.space_group_name_H-M   'P 1'
#
loop_
_entity.id
_entity.type
_entity.pdbx_description
1 polymer ?
#
loop_
_entity_poly.entity_id
_entity_poly.type
_entity_poly.pdbx_seq_one_letter_code
_entity_poly.pdbx_strand_id
1 'polypeptide(L)'
;MDAIKRFIPSFFIAMAIAYFGYHALTGEQGVLNWLVIENEIRETEIQLAAAQAEREHMEEIASRLRSDSLDLDYLDERARAVLNVAHPRDFIVEIDTSNRR
;
A
#
# COMPACT_ATOMS: atom_id res chain seq x y z
N MET A 1 45.35 1.37 -50.70
CA MET A 1 44.63 0.61 -49.66
C MET A 1 44.48 1.40 -48.34
N ASP A 2 44.90 2.67 -48.31
CA ASP A 2 45.03 3.44 -47.06
C ASP A 2 43.76 4.22 -46.69
N ALA A 3 42.87 4.46 -47.66
CA ALA A 3 41.58 5.09 -47.42
C ALA A 3 40.69 4.29 -46.44
N ILE A 4 40.72 2.95 -46.53
CA ILE A 4 39.94 2.06 -45.65
C ILE A 4 40.47 2.12 -44.20
N LYS A 5 41.80 2.15 -44.01
CA LYS A 5 42.42 2.18 -42.67
C LYS A 5 42.05 3.43 -41.87
N ARG A 6 41.70 4.54 -42.54
CA ARG A 6 41.29 5.79 -41.92
C ARG A 6 39.85 5.76 -41.38
N PHE A 7 38.99 4.87 -41.89
CA PHE A 7 37.61 4.72 -41.41
C PHE A 7 37.47 3.71 -40.27
N ILE A 8 38.47 2.85 -40.06
CA ILE A 8 38.52 1.90 -38.95
C ILE A 8 38.23 2.57 -37.58
N PRO A 9 38.92 3.66 -37.17
CA PRO A 9 38.65 4.28 -35.88
C PRO A 9 37.22 4.82 -35.75
N SER A 10 36.67 5.43 -36.82
CA SER A 10 35.29 5.91 -36.81
C SER A 10 34.27 4.78 -36.70
N PHE A 11 34.53 3.64 -37.34
CA PHE A 11 33.70 2.44 -37.22
C PHE A 11 33.73 1.88 -35.80
N PHE A 12 34.90 1.79 -35.18
CA PHE A 12 35.03 1.36 -33.78
C PHE A 12 34.32 2.31 -32.81
N ILE A 13 34.41 3.62 -33.02
CA ILE A 13 33.69 4.60 -32.19
C ILE A 13 32.18 4.44 -32.36
N ALA A 14 31.68 4.30 -33.59
CA ALA A 14 30.26 4.09 -33.84
C ALA A 14 29.74 2.81 -33.17
N MET A 15 30.52 1.73 -33.24
CA MET A 15 30.19 0.45 -32.59
C MET A 15 30.20 0.56 -31.07
N ALA A 16 31.16 1.29 -30.49
CA ALA A 16 31.20 1.56 -29.06
C ALA A 16 29.98 2.36 -28.60
N ILE A 17 29.61 3.43 -29.32
CA ILE A 17 28.42 4.23 -29.03
C ILE A 17 27.15 3.37 -29.09
N ALA A 18 27.00 2.51 -30.11
CA ALA A 18 25.86 1.61 -30.23
C ALA A 18 25.80 0.62 -29.06
N TYR A 19 26.94 0.03 -28.67
CA TYR A 19 27.03 -0.90 -27.55
C TYR A 19 26.67 -0.23 -26.22
N PHE A 20 27.28 0.92 -25.92
CA PHE A 20 26.99 1.67 -24.69
C PHE A 20 25.56 2.21 -24.68
N GLY A 21 25.05 2.67 -25.83
CA GLY A 21 23.65 3.11 -25.95
C GLY A 21 22.67 1.98 -25.67
N TYR A 22 22.88 0.80 -26.26
CA TYR A 22 22.08 -0.39 -25.99
C TYR A 22 22.14 -0.77 -24.51
N HIS A 23 23.34 -0.90 -23.94
CA HIS A 23 23.51 -1.24 -22.53
C HIS A 23 23.00 -0.18 -21.55
N ALA A 24 22.99 1.11 -21.92
CA ALA A 24 22.39 2.15 -21.10
C ALA A 24 20.85 2.08 -21.10
N LEU A 25 20.25 1.53 -22.17
CA LEU A 25 18.81 1.35 -22.29
C LEU A 25 18.33 0.04 -21.66
N THR A 26 19.07 -1.07 -21.88
CA THR A 26 18.68 -2.42 -21.42
C THR A 26 19.43 -2.90 -20.18
N GLY A 27 20.35 -2.10 -19.64
CA GLY A 27 21.10 -2.45 -18.44
C GLY A 27 20.23 -2.43 -17.20
N GLU A 28 20.67 -3.15 -16.17
CA GLU A 28 20.02 -3.23 -14.86
C GLU A 28 19.93 -1.84 -14.17
N GLN A 29 20.83 -0.92 -14.52
CA GLN A 29 20.80 0.49 -14.10
C GLN A 29 20.26 1.43 -15.19
N GLY A 30 19.63 0.87 -16.22
CA GLY A 30 19.07 1.64 -17.32
C GLY A 30 17.92 2.53 -16.86
N VAL A 31 17.72 3.64 -17.56
CA VAL A 31 16.70 4.66 -17.22
C VAL A 31 15.29 4.06 -17.15
N LEU A 32 15.00 3.08 -18.01
CA LEU A 32 13.71 2.37 -18.01
C LEU A 32 13.52 1.53 -16.74
N ASN A 33 14.54 0.79 -16.32
CA ASN A 33 14.47 -0.03 -15.12
C ASN A 33 14.36 0.84 -13.86
N TRP A 34 15.07 1.98 -13.85
CA TRP A 34 14.97 2.95 -12.77
C TRP A 34 13.53 3.45 -12.58
N LEU A 35 12.82 3.77 -13.67
CA LEU A 35 11.42 4.20 -13.60
C LEU A 35 10.48 3.10 -13.06
N VAL A 36 10.72 1.84 -13.42
CA VAL A 36 9.94 0.70 -12.94
C VAL A 36 10.16 0.49 -11.44
N ILE A 37 11.42 0.46 -11.00
CA ILE A 37 11.79 0.29 -9.58
C ILE A 37 11.23 1.43 -8.74
N GLU A 38 11.34 2.68 -9.19
CA GLU A 38 10.80 3.84 -8.49
C GLU A 38 9.28 3.74 -8.27
N ASN A 39 8.56 3.21 -9.27
CA ASN A 39 7.12 2.97 -9.14
C ASN A 39 6.80 1.83 -8.17
N GLU A 40 7.57 0.74 -8.20
CA GLU A 40 7.39 -0.39 -7.28
C GLU A 40 7.67 -0.01 -5.82
N ILE A 41 8.70 0.82 -5.59
CA ILE A 41 8.99 1.40 -4.28
C ILE A 41 7.79 2.23 -3.82
N ARG A 42 7.30 3.15 -4.66
CA ARG A 42 6.16 4.01 -4.31
C ARG A 42 4.91 3.19 -3.99
N GLU A 43 4.63 2.14 -4.75
CA GLU A 43 3.49 1.27 -4.51
C GLU A 43 3.63 0.54 -3.16
N THR A 44 4.81 0.02 -2.87
CA THR A 44 5.10 -0.66 -1.60
C THR A 44 5.00 0.31 -0.41
N GLU A 45 5.46 1.54 -0.55
CA GLU A 45 5.33 2.59 0.47
C GLU A 45 3.87 2.93 0.77
N ILE A 46 3.01 3.00 -0.26
CA ILE A 46 1.56 3.21 -0.09
C ILE A 46 0.94 2.06 0.70
N GLN A 47 1.29 0.81 0.36
CA GLN A 47 0.79 -0.37 1.09
C GLN A 47 1.26 -0.38 2.54
N LEU A 48 2.51 0.01 2.78
CA LEU A 48 3.07 0.13 4.13
C LEU A 48 2.33 1.18 4.94
N ALA A 49 2.08 2.36 4.37
CA ALA A 49 1.36 3.43 5.04
C ALA A 49 -0.07 3.02 5.40
N ALA A 50 -0.77 2.31 4.50
CA ALA A 50 -2.11 1.78 4.76
C ALA A 50 -2.10 0.75 5.90
N ALA A 51 -1.15 -0.18 5.89
CA ALA A 51 -1.02 -1.20 6.93
C ALA A 51 -0.64 -0.61 8.29
N GLN A 52 0.20 0.43 8.30
CA GLN A 52 0.56 1.16 9.52
C GLN A 52 -0.65 1.89 10.10
N ALA A 53 -1.43 2.60 9.28
CA ALA A 53 -2.64 3.27 9.73
C ALA A 53 -3.66 2.29 10.33
N GLU A 54 -3.84 1.12 9.72
CA GLU A 54 -4.72 0.08 10.26
C GLU A 54 -4.22 -0.46 11.60
N ARG A 55 -2.90 -0.69 11.71
CA ARG A 55 -2.30 -1.11 12.98
C ARG A 55 -2.47 -0.07 14.06
N GLU A 56 -2.24 1.20 13.78
CA GLU A 56 -2.42 2.29 14.74
C GLU A 56 -3.87 2.38 15.22
N HIS A 57 -4.83 2.25 14.30
CA HIS A 57 -6.26 2.23 14.65
C HIS A 57 -6.61 1.07 15.58
N MET A 58 -6.10 -0.14 15.28
CA MET A 58 -6.32 -1.33 16.12
C MET A 58 -5.60 -1.24 17.46
N GLU A 59 -4.41 -0.64 17.50
CA GLU A 59 -3.66 -0.39 18.72
C GLU A 59 -4.36 0.64 19.62
N GLU A 60 -4.97 1.67 19.04
CA GLU A 60 -5.79 2.63 19.77
C GLU A 60 -7.01 1.91 20.40
N ILE A 61 -7.74 1.12 19.63
CA ILE A 61 -8.88 0.33 20.15
C ILE A 61 -8.43 -0.65 21.23
N ALA A 62 -7.34 -1.39 21.01
CA ALA A 62 -6.81 -2.35 21.97
C ALA A 62 -6.28 -1.65 23.24
N SER A 63 -5.77 -0.42 23.14
CA SER A 63 -5.35 0.37 24.29
C SER A 63 -6.55 0.78 25.16
N ARG A 64 -7.67 1.15 24.53
CA ARG A 64 -8.93 1.46 25.24
C ARG A 64 -9.58 0.23 25.87
N LEU A 65 -9.31 -0.97 25.35
CA LEU A 65 -9.80 -2.25 25.88
C LEU A 65 -8.85 -2.90 26.91
N ARG A 66 -7.67 -2.32 27.18
CA ARG A 66 -6.73 -2.84 28.18
C ARG A 66 -7.23 -2.49 29.60
N SER A 67 -7.07 -3.45 30.49
CA SER A 67 -7.59 -3.50 31.87
C SER A 67 -7.32 -2.30 32.77
N ASP A 68 -6.36 -1.46 32.42
CA ASP A 68 -5.88 -0.37 33.27
C ASP A 68 -6.73 0.91 33.10
N SER A 69 -7.55 0.98 32.05
CA SER A 69 -8.56 2.02 31.78
C SER A 69 -9.84 1.44 31.15
N LEU A 70 -10.31 0.29 31.63
CA LEU A 70 -11.44 -0.43 31.07
C LEU A 70 -12.73 0.42 31.13
N ASP A 71 -13.08 1.05 30.00
CA ASP A 71 -14.31 1.81 29.85
C ASP A 71 -15.47 0.82 29.64
N LEU A 72 -16.12 0.46 30.75
CA LEU A 72 -17.21 -0.50 30.80
C LEU A 72 -18.38 -0.10 29.89
N ASP A 73 -18.60 1.21 29.68
CA ASP A 73 -19.68 1.71 28.81
C ASP A 73 -19.37 1.44 27.33
N TYR A 74 -18.11 1.56 26.90
CA TYR A 74 -17.71 1.24 25.52
C TYR A 74 -17.79 -0.27 25.22
N LEU A 75 -17.52 -1.11 26.22
CA LEU A 75 -17.65 -2.56 26.10
C LEU A 75 -19.12 -2.99 25.94
N ASP A 76 -20.02 -2.37 26.71
CA ASP A 76 -21.46 -2.65 26.65
C ASP A 76 -22.07 -2.23 25.29
N GLU A 77 -21.68 -1.07 24.77
CA GLU A 77 -22.08 -0.61 23.44
C GLU A 77 -21.56 -1.55 22.32
N ARG A 78 -20.29 -1.99 22.41
CA ARG A 78 -19.72 -2.91 21.41
C ARG A 78 -20.33 -4.31 21.51
N ALA A 79 -20.65 -4.79 22.71
CA ALA A 79 -21.34 -6.05 22.92
C ALA A 79 -22.76 -6.03 22.33
N ARG A 80 -23.51 -4.95 22.53
CA ARG A 80 -24.82 -4.74 21.87
C ARG A 80 -24.68 -4.70 20.35
N ALA A 81 -23.71 -3.94 19.82
CA ALA A 81 -23.56 -3.74 18.37
C ALA A 81 -23.07 -4.99 17.61
N VAL A 82 -22.20 -5.81 18.20
CA VAL A 82 -21.59 -6.97 17.53
C VAL A 82 -22.30 -8.28 17.85
N LEU A 83 -22.69 -8.47 19.11
CA LEU A 83 -23.25 -9.74 19.59
C LEU A 83 -24.78 -9.72 19.66
N ASN A 84 -25.42 -8.57 19.39
CA ASN A 84 -26.86 -8.37 19.52
C ASN A 84 -27.39 -8.77 20.92
N VAL A 85 -26.54 -8.56 21.94
CA VAL A 85 -26.84 -8.91 23.34
C VAL A 85 -27.56 -7.74 23.99
N ALA A 86 -28.83 -7.92 24.33
CA ALA A 86 -29.58 -6.98 25.17
C ALA A 86 -29.42 -7.36 26.65
N HIS A 87 -29.32 -6.36 27.54
CA HIS A 87 -29.27 -6.62 28.97
C HIS A 87 -30.63 -7.19 29.43
N PRO A 88 -30.71 -8.07 30.44
CA PRO A 88 -31.97 -8.66 30.90
C PRO A 88 -33.06 -7.68 31.37
N ARG A 89 -32.72 -6.37 31.46
CA ARG A 89 -33.63 -5.28 31.84
C ARG A 89 -33.99 -4.35 30.67
N ASP A 90 -33.49 -4.63 29.47
CA ASP A 90 -33.77 -3.83 28.29
C ASP A 90 -35.10 -4.26 27.67
N PHE A 91 -35.90 -3.29 27.24
CA PHE A 91 -37.17 -3.54 26.55
C PHE A 91 -36.95 -3.49 25.04
N ILE A 92 -37.16 -4.61 24.36
CA ILE A 92 -37.14 -4.68 22.89
C ILE A 92 -38.50 -4.22 22.39
N VAL A 93 -38.54 -3.10 21.68
CA VAL A 93 -39.76 -2.59 21.03
C VAL A 93 -39.71 -2.95 19.56
N GLU A 94 -40.60 -3.85 19.14
CA GLU A 94 -40.86 -4.12 17.73
C GLU A 94 -41.69 -2.98 17.16
N ILE A 95 -41.05 -2.14 16.34
CA ILE A 95 -41.73 -1.07 15.60
C ILE A 95 -42.40 -1.68 14.37
N ASP A 96 -43.71 -1.89 14.45
CA ASP A 96 -44.53 -2.24 13.30
C ASP A 96 -44.54 -1.07 12.30
N THR A 97 -43.86 -1.28 11.16
CA THR A 97 -43.77 -0.29 10.09
C THR A 97 -44.97 -0.37 9.12
N SER A 98 -45.97 -1.22 9.38
CA SER A 98 -47.13 -1.41 8.50
C SER A 98 -48.18 -0.28 8.57
N ASN A 99 -48.15 0.57 9.60
CA ASN A 99 -49.10 1.69 9.76
C ASN A 99 -48.63 3.02 9.12
N ARG A 100 -47.87 2.94 8.03
CA ARG A 100 -47.46 4.09 7.21
C ARG A 100 -48.00 3.95 5.78
N ARG A 101 -49.32 3.80 5.63
CA ARG A 101 -50.04 4.00 4.37
C ARG A 101 -51.41 4.61 4.61
#